data_AF-A0A524FWG8-F1
#
_entry.id   AF-A0A524FWG8-F1
#
_cell.length_a   1.000
_cell.length_b   1.000
_cell.length_c   1.000
_cell.angle_alpha   90.00
_cell.angle_beta   90.00
_cell.angle_gamma   90.00
#
_symmetry.space_group_name_H-M   'P 1'
#
loop_
_entity.id
_entity.type
_entity.pdbx_description
1 polymer ?
#
loop_
_entity_poly.entity_id
_entity_poly.type
_entity_poly.pdbx_seq_one_letter_code
_entity_poly.pdbx_strand_id
1 'polypeptide(L)'
;MERIPEIKKQINDKKGKEWIGLQTTTEKQLESLLWYLEHPKLQENSKLLEEIIEFYYIAKASGFTKMEGIIRKLDQLTITLGKFDYAEEEKEIDIKPKFLNYVQAIKELRSKIEILMQSPYGTSLPENTQKSIIEFINYLNHPDLHKKPNLFDDIYEKYEEAKESDFMKMQTFNTMLNMLEIKLGPVTKEMKKYKTLEEKIKDFEDEKKRFSEEWDKLKGDQEILNTERESLVKEKEKLSQENNKLKDDIDALKKEWDRIEEEKAKLKQEKEILTKERENLSNEFKKLESEWQKLETIKDKAE
;
A
#
# COMPACT_ATOMS: atom_id res chain seq x y z
N MET A 1 45.46 26.63 -32.41
CA MET A 1 45.82 26.65 -30.97
C MET A 1 46.68 27.84 -30.54
N GLU A 2 47.40 28.54 -31.43
CA GLU A 2 48.27 29.69 -31.06
C GLU A 2 47.55 30.94 -30.54
N ARG A 3 46.23 31.05 -30.71
CA ARG A 3 45.45 32.24 -30.32
C ARG A 3 45.01 32.24 -28.85
N ILE A 4 45.00 31.08 -28.17
CA ILE A 4 44.55 30.98 -26.77
C ILE A 4 45.50 31.71 -25.81
N PRO A 5 46.84 31.52 -25.88
CA PRO A 5 47.77 32.29 -25.06
C PRO A 5 47.65 33.80 -25.26
N GLU A 6 47.32 34.24 -26.49
CA GLU A 6 47.13 35.64 -26.82
C GLU A 6 45.87 36.21 -26.17
N ILE A 7 44.73 35.50 -26.26
CA ILE A 7 43.47 35.88 -25.59
C ILE A 7 43.67 35.94 -24.08
N LYS A 8 44.35 34.95 -23.49
CA LYS A 8 44.65 34.91 -22.05
C LYS A 8 45.43 36.14 -21.62
N LYS A 9 46.49 36.47 -22.35
CA LYS A 9 47.30 37.66 -22.08
C LYS A 9 46.48 38.93 -22.20
N GLN A 10 45.61 39.04 -23.20
CA GLN A 10 44.78 40.22 -23.42
C GLN A 10 43.74 40.44 -22.31
N ILE A 11 43.09 39.37 -21.83
CA ILE A 11 42.13 39.45 -20.73
C ILE A 11 42.83 39.76 -19.40
N ASN A 12 43.98 39.14 -19.12
CA ASN A 12 44.74 39.39 -17.88
C ASN A 12 45.38 40.78 -17.83
N ASP A 13 45.95 41.24 -18.94
CA ASP A 13 46.61 42.55 -18.98
C ASP A 13 45.60 43.71 -19.01
N LYS A 14 44.34 43.46 -19.41
CA LYS A 14 43.28 44.47 -19.65
C LYS A 14 43.79 45.69 -20.43
N LYS A 15 44.72 45.46 -21.38
CA LYS A 15 45.39 46.52 -22.16
C LYS A 15 44.68 46.73 -23.50
N GLY A 16 44.18 47.94 -23.71
CA GLY A 16 43.52 48.35 -24.96
C GLY A 16 42.47 49.42 -24.71
N LYS A 17 42.06 50.13 -25.76
CA LYS A 17 40.99 51.16 -25.65
C LYS A 17 39.62 50.52 -25.41
N GLU A 18 39.46 49.27 -25.83
CA GLU A 18 38.27 48.43 -25.67
C GLU A 18 37.95 48.04 -24.22
N TRP A 19 38.91 48.18 -23.30
CA TRP A 19 38.75 47.85 -21.87
C TRP A 19 38.30 49.04 -21.02
N ILE A 20 38.34 50.26 -21.56
CA ILE A 20 38.03 51.48 -20.83
C ILE A 20 36.52 51.60 -20.65
N GLY A 21 36.05 51.59 -19.40
CA GLY A 21 34.62 51.73 -19.07
C GLY A 21 33.82 50.43 -19.20
N LEU A 22 34.49 49.28 -19.17
CA LEU A 22 33.85 47.97 -19.23
C LEU A 22 32.95 47.73 -18.01
N GLN A 23 31.79 47.12 -18.22
CA GLN A 23 30.89 46.76 -17.11
C GLN A 23 31.49 45.62 -16.28
N THR A 24 31.32 45.66 -14.96
CA THR A 24 31.81 44.63 -14.03
C THR A 24 31.26 43.23 -14.34
N THR A 25 30.04 43.15 -14.88
CA THR A 25 29.43 41.91 -15.36
C THR A 25 30.15 41.34 -16.57
N THR A 26 30.58 42.18 -17.50
CA THR A 26 31.33 41.78 -18.69
C THR A 26 32.74 41.34 -18.34
N GLU A 27 33.41 42.01 -17.40
CA GLU A 27 34.69 41.57 -16.86
C GLU A 27 34.59 40.16 -16.26
N LYS A 28 33.56 39.92 -15.45
CA LYS A 28 33.31 38.59 -14.87
C LYS A 28 33.10 37.51 -15.92
N GLN A 29 32.41 37.82 -17.01
CA GLN A 29 32.20 36.87 -18.10
C GLN A 29 33.50 36.56 -18.85
N LEU A 30 34.37 37.56 -19.06
CA LEU A 30 35.67 37.35 -19.72
C LEU A 30 36.66 36.59 -18.85
N GLU A 31 36.64 36.80 -17.54
CA GLU A 31 37.44 36.00 -16.61
C GLU A 31 36.88 34.58 -16.47
N SER A 32 35.57 34.39 -16.59
CA SER A 32 34.98 33.05 -16.70
C SER A 32 35.44 32.31 -17.96
N LEU A 33 35.52 33.04 -19.06
CA LEU A 33 36.04 32.52 -20.32
C LEU A 33 37.48 32.01 -20.19
N LEU A 34 38.34 32.66 -19.39
CA LEU A 34 39.72 32.21 -19.17
C LEU A 34 39.77 30.78 -18.66
N TRP A 35 38.97 30.47 -17.64
CA TRP A 35 38.97 29.14 -17.03
C TRP A 35 38.50 28.06 -18.00
N TYR A 36 37.42 28.33 -18.73
CA TYR A 36 36.94 27.36 -19.72
C TYR A 36 37.97 27.13 -20.83
N LEU A 37 38.70 28.16 -21.26
CA LEU A 37 39.81 28.01 -22.21
C LEU A 37 40.97 27.15 -21.66
N GLU A 38 41.03 26.87 -20.36
CA GLU A 38 42.01 25.93 -19.76
C GLU A 38 41.42 24.54 -19.48
N HIS A 39 40.10 24.38 -19.62
CA HIS A 39 39.43 23.16 -19.22
C HIS A 39 39.78 21.97 -20.14
N PRO A 40 40.24 20.81 -19.60
CA PRO A 40 40.71 19.68 -20.41
C PRO A 40 39.68 19.17 -21.42
N LYS A 41 38.42 19.05 -21.01
CA LYS A 41 37.32 18.60 -21.89
C LYS A 41 36.98 19.58 -23.02
N LEU A 42 37.31 20.87 -22.87
CA LEU A 42 37.12 21.85 -23.94
C LEU A 42 38.28 21.78 -24.94
N GLN A 43 39.49 21.48 -24.47
CA GLN A 43 40.66 21.25 -25.33
C GLN A 43 40.50 20.01 -26.22
N GLU A 44 39.73 19.01 -25.77
CA GLU A 44 39.36 17.83 -26.57
C GLU A 44 38.35 18.14 -27.69
N ASN A 45 37.67 19.30 -27.66
CA ASN A 45 36.66 19.69 -28.65
C ASN A 45 37.11 20.92 -29.46
N SER A 46 37.92 20.67 -30.49
CA SER A 46 38.54 21.73 -31.31
C SER A 46 37.54 22.68 -31.96
N LYS A 47 36.37 22.18 -32.38
CA LYS A 47 35.34 22.97 -33.07
C LYS A 47 34.69 23.99 -32.12
N LEU A 48 34.33 23.54 -30.91
CA LEU A 48 33.73 24.43 -29.91
C LEU A 48 34.72 25.50 -29.44
N LEU A 49 35.99 25.13 -29.32
CA LEU A 49 37.08 26.03 -28.95
C LEU A 49 37.29 27.12 -30.02
N GLU A 50 37.25 26.77 -31.31
CA GLU A 50 37.34 27.73 -32.41
C GLU A 50 36.16 28.71 -32.42
N GLU A 51 34.92 28.21 -32.23
CA GLU A 51 33.73 29.06 -32.14
C GLU A 51 33.84 30.10 -31.00
N ILE A 52 34.34 29.68 -29.84
CA ILE A 52 34.53 30.55 -28.67
C ILE A 52 35.60 31.63 -28.95
N ILE A 53 36.69 31.24 -29.60
CA ILE A 53 37.75 32.17 -30.02
C ILE A 53 37.19 33.21 -31.01
N GLU A 54 36.37 32.79 -31.97
CA GLU A 54 35.73 33.71 -32.91
C GLU A 54 34.79 34.70 -32.21
N PHE A 55 33.96 34.21 -31.29
CA PHE A 55 33.08 35.08 -30.50
C PHE A 55 33.87 36.07 -29.64
N TYR A 56 35.03 35.69 -29.10
CA TYR A 56 35.93 36.60 -28.40
C TYR A 56 36.38 37.76 -29.28
N TYR A 57 36.90 37.49 -30.50
CA TYR A 57 37.36 38.56 -31.38
C TYR A 57 36.22 39.45 -31.91
N ILE A 58 35.03 38.88 -32.13
CA ILE A 58 33.83 39.66 -32.49
C ILE A 58 33.46 40.61 -31.35
N ALA A 59 33.42 40.11 -30.11
CA ALA A 59 33.13 40.93 -28.94
C ALA A 59 34.19 42.03 -28.77
N LYS A 60 35.48 41.67 -28.88
CA LYS A 60 36.60 42.62 -28.78
C LYS A 60 36.52 43.73 -29.82
N ALA A 61 36.23 43.41 -31.09
CA ALA A 61 36.08 44.40 -32.16
C ALA A 61 34.90 45.37 -31.90
N SER A 62 33.90 44.94 -31.13
CA SER A 62 32.77 45.77 -30.71
C SER A 62 32.99 46.55 -29.41
N GLY A 63 34.20 46.54 -28.84
CA GLY A 63 34.44 47.09 -27.50
C GLY A 63 33.67 46.34 -26.40
N PHE A 64 33.50 45.03 -26.56
CA PHE A 64 32.73 44.14 -25.68
C PHE A 64 31.27 44.53 -25.46
N THR A 65 30.67 45.27 -26.40
CA THR A 65 29.23 45.57 -26.38
C THR A 65 28.40 44.39 -26.91
N LYS A 66 28.97 43.53 -27.77
CA LYS A 66 28.32 42.32 -28.32
C LYS A 66 28.84 41.04 -27.67
N MET A 67 28.49 40.84 -26.40
CA MET A 67 28.92 39.67 -25.62
C MET A 67 27.97 38.46 -25.71
N GLU A 68 26.80 38.61 -26.35
CA GLU A 68 25.73 37.61 -26.38
C GLU A 68 26.19 36.22 -26.85
N GLY A 69 27.08 36.17 -27.85
CA GLY A 69 27.65 34.91 -28.35
C GLY A 69 28.54 34.22 -27.31
N ILE A 70 29.39 34.98 -26.62
CA ILE A 70 30.25 34.47 -25.54
C ILE A 70 29.39 34.03 -24.36
N ILE A 71 28.42 34.83 -23.94
CA ILE A 71 27.52 34.53 -22.81
C ILE A 71 26.79 33.22 -23.05
N ARG A 72 26.16 33.05 -24.21
CA ARG A 72 25.45 31.80 -24.55
C ARG A 72 26.36 30.59 -24.54
N LYS A 73 27.61 30.74 -25.00
CA LYS A 73 28.59 29.65 -24.96
C LYS A 73 29.07 29.36 -23.53
N LEU A 74 29.28 30.39 -22.72
CA LEU A 74 29.61 30.24 -21.30
C LEU A 74 28.47 29.54 -20.55
N ASP A 75 27.20 29.86 -20.81
CA ASP A 75 26.05 29.17 -20.22
C ASP A 75 26.04 27.69 -20.62
N GLN A 76 26.27 27.38 -21.90
CA GLN A 76 26.38 25.99 -22.38
C GLN A 76 27.53 25.23 -21.71
N LEU A 77 28.69 25.86 -21.55
CA LEU A 77 29.86 25.28 -20.90
C LEU A 77 29.64 25.10 -19.40
N THR A 78 28.98 26.06 -18.76
CA THR A 78 28.57 25.99 -17.34
C THR A 78 27.69 24.77 -17.09
N ILE A 79 26.79 24.47 -18.02
CA ILE A 79 25.88 23.32 -17.96
C ILE A 79 26.64 22.00 -18.21
N THR A 80 27.58 21.99 -19.15
CA THR A 80 28.23 20.74 -19.61
C THR A 80 29.50 20.37 -18.83
N LEU A 81 30.23 21.36 -18.33
CA LEU A 81 31.52 21.21 -17.65
C LEU A 81 31.47 21.58 -16.16
N GLY A 82 30.35 22.14 -15.70
CA GLY A 82 30.20 22.66 -14.33
C GLY A 82 30.51 24.16 -14.26
N LYS A 83 30.03 24.81 -13.19
CA LYS A 83 30.21 26.25 -12.98
C LYS A 83 31.67 26.61 -12.75
N PHE A 84 32.17 27.56 -13.52
CA PHE A 84 33.24 28.44 -13.07
C PHE A 84 32.64 29.52 -12.18
N ASP A 85 32.66 29.29 -10.88
CA ASP A 85 32.44 30.35 -9.91
C ASP A 85 33.77 31.08 -9.73
N TYR A 86 33.74 32.41 -9.78
CA TYR A 86 34.82 33.18 -9.16
C TYR A 86 34.88 32.73 -7.73
N ALA A 87 35.94 32.01 -7.39
CA ALA A 87 36.41 32.01 -6.04
C ALA A 87 36.77 33.49 -5.71
N GLU A 88 35.79 34.24 -5.17
CA GLU A 88 36.02 34.70 -3.80
C GLU A 88 36.53 33.46 -3.09
N GLU A 89 37.83 33.50 -2.75
CA GLU A 89 38.52 32.44 -2.03
C GLU A 89 37.50 31.59 -1.31
N GLU A 90 37.40 30.30 -1.66
CA GLU A 90 36.88 29.32 -0.73
C GLU A 90 37.82 29.39 0.49
N LYS A 91 37.61 30.40 1.34
CA LYS A 91 37.39 30.10 2.72
C LYS A 91 36.29 29.07 2.65
N GLU A 92 36.67 27.81 2.81
CA GLU A 92 35.94 26.95 3.72
C GLU A 92 35.60 27.83 4.92
N ILE A 93 34.48 28.55 4.83
CA ILE A 93 33.78 28.95 6.01
C ILE A 93 33.45 27.59 6.57
N ASP A 94 34.12 27.26 7.67
CA ASP A 94 33.70 26.24 8.59
C ASP A 94 32.27 26.63 9.00
N ILE A 95 31.28 26.32 8.14
CA ILE A 95 29.88 26.64 8.36
C ILE A 95 29.49 25.69 9.47
N LYS A 96 29.58 26.20 10.70
CA LYS A 96 29.00 25.52 11.85
C LYS A 96 27.59 25.09 11.46
N PRO A 97 27.27 23.79 11.55
CA PRO A 97 25.96 23.32 11.16
C PRO A 97 24.90 24.10 11.93
N LYS A 98 24.00 24.79 11.21
CA LYS A 98 22.94 25.61 11.81
C LYS A 98 22.02 24.75 12.68
N PHE A 99 21.89 23.48 12.32
CA PHE A 99 21.14 22.48 13.06
C PHE A 99 22.03 21.31 13.47
N LEU A 100 21.92 20.89 14.73
CA LEU A 100 22.61 19.71 15.25
C LEU A 100 22.08 18.40 14.63
N ASN A 101 20.80 18.39 14.26
CA ASN A 101 20.14 17.25 13.63
C ASN A 101 19.21 17.73 12.51
N TYR A 102 19.67 17.63 11.27
CA TYR A 102 18.92 18.05 10.08
C TYR A 102 17.65 17.23 9.84
N VAL A 103 17.64 15.94 10.19
CA VAL A 103 16.43 15.10 10.07
C VAL A 103 15.31 15.65 10.97
N GLN A 104 15.67 16.03 12.19
CA GLN A 104 14.74 16.63 13.14
C GLN A 104 14.35 18.06 12.74
N ALA A 105 15.30 18.88 12.26
CA ALA A 105 15.02 20.24 11.82
C ALA A 105 14.07 20.28 10.61
N ILE A 106 14.26 19.38 9.63
CA ILE A 106 13.34 19.22 8.50
C ILE A 106 11.93 18.88 8.99
N LYS A 107 11.83 17.95 9.95
CA LYS A 107 10.56 17.54 10.54
C LYS A 107 9.85 18.69 11.27
N GLU A 108 10.60 19.48 12.02
CA GLU A 108 10.07 20.65 12.75
C GLU A 108 9.61 21.76 11.81
N LEU A 109 10.41 22.09 10.78
CA LEU A 109 10.03 23.08 9.77
C LEU A 109 8.75 22.67 9.06
N ARG A 110 8.68 21.40 8.62
CA ARG A 110 7.48 20.83 7.97
C ARG A 110 6.24 20.98 8.86
N SER A 111 6.33 20.59 10.14
CA SER A 111 5.22 20.71 11.07
C SER A 111 4.77 22.16 11.28
N LYS A 112 5.71 23.11 11.40
CA LYS A 112 5.39 24.54 11.48
C LYS A 112 4.60 25.03 10.27
N ILE A 113 4.99 24.59 9.07
CA ILE A 113 4.32 24.97 7.82
C ILE A 113 2.92 24.35 7.72
N GLU A 114 2.77 23.08 8.11
CA GLU A 114 1.46 22.39 8.13
C GLU A 114 0.48 23.09 9.08
N ILE A 115 0.92 23.45 10.30
CA ILE A 115 0.12 24.21 11.27
C ILE A 115 -0.25 25.58 10.70
N LEU A 116 0.69 26.28 10.06
CA LEU A 116 0.43 27.55 9.41
C LEU A 116 -0.66 27.41 8.34
N MET A 117 -0.59 26.39 7.48
CA MET A 117 -1.55 26.12 6.42
C MET A 117 -2.95 25.78 6.94
N GLN A 118 -3.06 25.15 8.11
CA GLN A 118 -4.35 24.84 8.76
C GLN A 118 -4.94 26.02 9.54
N SER A 119 -4.14 27.06 9.80
CA SER A 119 -4.61 28.25 10.52
C SER A 119 -5.54 29.13 9.67
N PRO A 120 -6.33 30.04 10.30
CA PRO A 120 -7.11 31.03 9.56
C PRO A 120 -6.26 31.92 8.64
N TYR A 121 -5.00 32.14 9.01
CA TYR A 121 -4.04 32.87 8.19
C TYR A 121 -3.65 32.06 6.94
N GLY A 122 -3.26 30.80 7.09
CA GLY A 122 -2.88 29.96 5.95
C GLY A 122 -4.01 29.73 4.95
N THR A 123 -5.23 29.53 5.43
CA THR A 123 -6.41 29.32 4.59
C THR A 123 -6.90 30.58 3.87
N SER A 124 -6.50 31.77 4.35
CA SER A 124 -6.79 33.06 3.69
C SER A 124 -5.71 33.52 2.71
N LEU A 125 -4.58 32.80 2.61
CA LEU A 125 -3.55 33.09 1.61
C LEU A 125 -4.08 32.88 0.18
N PRO A 126 -3.52 33.59 -0.82
CA PRO A 126 -3.87 33.36 -2.22
C PRO A 126 -3.66 31.90 -2.65
N GLU A 127 -4.53 31.37 -3.51
CA GLU A 127 -4.48 29.97 -3.95
C GLU A 127 -3.12 29.57 -4.55
N ASN A 128 -2.49 30.48 -5.29
CA ASN A 128 -1.16 30.27 -5.88
C ASN A 128 -0.06 30.15 -4.82
N THR A 129 -0.18 30.91 -3.73
CA THR A 129 0.72 30.86 -2.57
C THR A 129 0.52 29.55 -1.83
N GLN A 130 -0.73 29.15 -1.58
CA GLN A 130 -1.05 27.87 -0.96
C GLN A 130 -0.47 26.69 -1.76
N LYS A 131 -0.62 26.69 -3.09
CA LYS A 131 -0.02 25.67 -3.98
C LYS A 131 1.50 25.60 -3.87
N SER A 132 2.16 26.74 -3.85
CA SER A 132 3.63 26.81 -3.74
C SER A 132 4.11 26.32 -2.38
N ILE A 133 3.39 26.64 -1.30
CA ILE A 133 3.71 26.14 0.05
C ILE A 133 3.49 24.62 0.13
N ILE A 134 2.42 24.09 -0.49
CA ILE A 134 2.18 22.64 -0.58
C ILE A 134 3.32 21.95 -1.36
N GLU A 135 3.76 22.55 -2.46
CA GLU A 135 4.91 22.06 -3.23
C GLU A 135 6.20 22.06 -2.39
N PHE A 136 6.42 23.10 -1.59
CA PHE A 136 7.53 23.15 -0.65
C PHE A 136 7.47 22.04 0.41
N ILE A 137 6.30 21.80 1.01
CA ILE A 137 6.08 20.68 1.94
C ILE A 137 6.47 19.34 1.29
N ASN A 138 6.14 19.16 0.01
CA ASN A 138 6.52 17.94 -0.72
C ASN A 138 8.04 17.81 -0.88
N TYR A 139 8.75 18.90 -1.15
CA TYR A 139 10.22 18.88 -1.18
C TYR A 139 10.86 18.61 0.19
N LEU A 140 10.21 19.02 1.29
CA LEU A 140 10.67 18.66 2.63
C LEU A 140 10.58 17.14 2.91
N ASN A 141 9.75 16.41 2.15
CA ASN A 141 9.69 14.94 2.22
C ASN A 141 10.74 14.24 1.32
N HIS A 142 11.60 15.00 0.63
CA HIS A 142 12.55 14.40 -0.31
C HIS A 142 13.61 13.57 0.44
N PRO A 143 13.87 12.30 0.04
CA PRO A 143 14.75 11.39 0.77
C PRO A 143 16.19 11.88 0.82
N ASP A 144 16.64 12.69 -0.14
CA ASP A 144 18.02 13.20 -0.16
C ASP A 144 18.21 14.56 0.49
N LEU A 145 17.14 15.23 0.96
CA LEU A 145 17.27 16.57 1.54
C LEU A 145 18.15 16.56 2.80
N HIS A 146 17.96 15.58 3.68
CA HIS A 146 18.77 15.44 4.91
C HIS A 146 20.26 15.18 4.64
N LYS A 147 20.62 14.75 3.43
CA LYS A 147 22.01 14.53 3.01
C LYS A 147 22.67 15.82 2.50
N LYS A 148 21.91 16.92 2.37
CA LYS A 148 22.35 18.21 1.83
C LYS A 148 22.09 19.34 2.84
N PRO A 149 22.86 19.41 3.95
CA PRO A 149 22.64 20.39 5.03
C PRO A 149 22.67 21.84 4.56
N ASN A 150 23.64 22.22 3.72
CA ASN A 150 23.73 23.58 3.17
C ASN A 150 22.51 23.96 2.31
N LEU A 151 21.90 22.98 1.63
CA LEU A 151 20.66 23.20 0.90
C LEU A 151 19.50 23.43 1.87
N PHE A 152 19.46 22.67 2.96
CA PHE A 152 18.44 22.85 3.98
C PHE A 152 18.54 24.22 4.68
N ASP A 153 19.75 24.68 4.98
CA ASP A 153 19.96 25.98 5.61
C ASP A 153 19.48 27.13 4.72
N ASP A 154 19.83 27.09 3.42
CA ASP A 154 19.42 28.07 2.42
C ASP A 154 17.90 28.13 2.25
N ILE A 155 17.22 26.97 2.19
CA ILE A 155 15.75 26.95 2.09
C ILE A 155 15.07 27.36 3.40
N TYR A 156 15.67 27.06 4.56
CA TYR A 156 15.13 27.47 5.85
C TYR A 156 15.12 28.99 5.95
N GLU A 157 16.22 29.65 5.55
CA GLU A 157 16.34 31.11 5.55
C GLU A 157 15.33 31.76 4.59
N LYS A 158 15.28 31.29 3.35
CA LYS A 158 14.33 31.80 2.34
C LYS A 158 12.87 31.61 2.76
N TYR A 159 12.56 30.53 3.47
CA TYR A 159 11.22 30.33 4.03
C TYR A 159 10.89 31.35 5.13
N GLU A 160 11.79 31.57 6.10
CA GLU A 160 11.54 32.55 7.17
C GLU A 160 11.43 33.97 6.59
N GLU A 161 12.28 34.35 5.63
CA GLU A 161 12.15 35.63 4.91
C GLU A 161 10.80 35.77 4.19
N ALA A 162 10.35 34.71 3.51
CA ALA A 162 9.07 34.71 2.82
C ALA A 162 7.93 34.89 3.83
N LYS A 163 7.97 34.16 4.95
CA LYS A 163 6.98 34.23 6.03
C LYS A 163 6.95 35.61 6.71
N GLU A 164 8.10 36.21 6.99
CA GLU A 164 8.19 37.57 7.55
C GLU A 164 7.62 38.62 6.60
N SER A 165 7.68 38.36 5.29
CA SER A 165 7.07 39.21 4.27
C SER A 165 5.61 38.88 3.96
N ASP A 166 4.93 38.09 4.80
CA ASP A 166 3.57 37.58 4.57
C ASP A 166 3.40 36.89 3.20
N PHE A 167 4.45 36.22 2.73
CA PHE A 167 4.54 35.60 1.41
C PHE A 167 4.29 36.58 0.25
N MET A 168 4.44 37.89 0.45
CA MET A 168 4.28 38.90 -0.61
C MET A 168 5.39 38.82 -1.66
N LYS A 169 6.57 38.29 -1.28
CA LYS A 169 7.72 38.08 -2.18
C LYS A 169 7.72 36.69 -2.81
N MET A 170 6.61 36.27 -3.43
CA MET A 170 6.49 34.95 -4.06
C MET A 170 7.55 34.63 -5.11
N GLN A 171 8.13 35.64 -5.77
CA GLN A 171 9.20 35.42 -6.76
C GLN A 171 10.44 34.76 -6.14
N THR A 172 10.87 35.22 -4.95
CA THR A 172 12.02 34.64 -4.24
C THR A 172 11.71 33.21 -3.79
N PHE A 173 10.49 32.98 -3.28
CA PHE A 173 10.03 31.67 -2.85
C PHE A 173 9.91 30.67 -4.00
N ASN A 174 9.38 31.09 -5.15
CA ASN A 174 9.29 30.24 -6.34
C ASN A 174 10.68 29.93 -6.92
N THR A 175 11.61 30.89 -6.84
CA THR A 175 13.01 30.66 -7.23
C THR A 175 13.66 29.59 -6.33
N MET A 176 13.35 29.58 -5.04
CA MET A 176 13.76 28.52 -4.11
C MET A 176 13.19 27.16 -4.50
N LEU A 177 11.90 27.09 -4.88
CA LEU A 177 11.27 25.84 -5.32
C LEU A 177 11.92 25.27 -6.59
N ASN A 178 12.19 26.14 -7.57
CA ASN A 178 12.93 25.74 -8.78
C ASN A 178 14.33 25.23 -8.43
N MET A 179 15.00 25.84 -7.45
CA MET A 179 16.31 25.37 -6.99
C MET A 179 16.21 23.97 -6.36
N LEU A 180 15.15 23.69 -5.59
CA LEU A 180 14.91 22.37 -5.02
C LEU A 180 14.67 21.33 -6.11
N GLU A 181 13.87 21.65 -7.13
CA GLU A 181 13.66 20.78 -8.28
C GLU A 181 14.97 20.43 -8.99
N ILE A 182 15.84 21.42 -9.19
CA ILE A 182 17.14 21.23 -9.85
C ILE A 182 18.09 20.39 -8.99
N LYS A 183 18.18 20.69 -7.68
CA LYS A 183 19.16 20.06 -6.79
C LYS A 183 18.73 18.69 -6.27
N LEU A 184 17.43 18.43 -6.14
CA LEU A 184 16.89 17.18 -5.61
C LEU A 184 16.24 16.31 -6.69
N GLY A 185 15.87 16.91 -7.83
CA GLY A 185 15.04 16.27 -8.85
C GLY A 185 13.56 16.60 -8.66
N PRO A 186 12.72 16.27 -9.66
CA PRO A 186 11.29 16.53 -9.61
C PRO A 186 10.61 15.69 -8.52
N VAL A 187 9.68 16.31 -7.80
CA VAL A 187 8.83 15.59 -6.83
C VAL A 187 7.97 14.56 -7.57
N THR A 188 8.25 13.28 -7.33
CA THR A 188 7.47 12.18 -7.90
C THR A 188 6.06 12.13 -7.30
N LYS A 189 5.10 11.50 -7.99
CA LYS A 189 3.72 11.32 -7.48
C LYS A 189 3.66 10.60 -6.13
N GLU A 190 4.64 9.75 -5.84
CA GLU A 190 4.77 9.04 -4.57
C GLU A 190 5.19 9.99 -3.44
N MET A 191 6.07 10.95 -3.73
CA MET A 191 6.51 12.01 -2.80
C MET A 191 5.41 13.04 -2.52
N LYS A 192 4.48 13.27 -3.46
CA LYS A 192 3.27 14.11 -3.29
C LYS A 192 2.18 13.45 -2.43
N LYS A 193 2.35 12.18 -2.09
CA LYS A 193 1.36 11.33 -1.38
C LYS A 193 1.66 11.18 0.12
N TYR A 194 2.48 12.07 0.70
CA TYR A 194 2.78 12.00 2.12
C TYR A 194 1.61 12.59 2.91
N LYS A 195 0.74 11.71 3.41
CA LYS A 195 -0.29 12.05 4.39
C LYS A 195 0.35 12.67 5.63
N THR A 196 -0.23 13.75 6.16
CA THR A 196 0.24 14.38 7.41
C THR A 196 0.15 13.38 8.57
N LEU A 197 0.81 13.66 9.70
CA LEU A 197 0.69 12.80 10.88
C LEU A 197 -0.77 12.70 11.35
N GLU A 198 -1.52 13.80 11.24
CA GLU A 198 -2.95 13.86 11.58
C GLU A 198 -3.80 13.00 10.64
N GLU A 199 -3.51 13.02 9.33
CA GLU A 199 -4.22 12.17 8.36
C GLU A 199 -3.89 10.69 8.57
N LYS A 200 -2.64 10.34 8.92
CA LYS A 200 -2.26 8.97 9.28
C LYS A 200 -2.91 8.53 10.59
N ILE A 201 -2.97 9.41 11.59
CA ILE A 201 -3.67 9.14 12.86
C ILE A 201 -5.15 8.89 12.59
N LYS A 202 -5.79 9.72 11.77
CA LYS A 202 -7.18 9.56 11.39
C LYS A 202 -7.43 8.24 10.64
N ASP A 203 -6.59 7.90 9.68
CA ASP A 203 -6.67 6.60 8.98
C ASP A 203 -6.56 5.43 9.97
N PHE A 204 -5.61 5.50 10.92
CA PHE A 204 -5.43 4.46 11.94
C PHE A 204 -6.60 4.41 12.93
N GLU A 205 -7.21 5.53 13.28
CA GLU A 205 -8.42 5.57 14.12
C GLU A 205 -9.62 4.94 13.40
N ASP A 206 -9.80 5.25 12.11
CA ASP A 206 -10.84 4.66 11.27
C ASP A 206 -10.62 3.15 11.09
N GLU A 207 -9.38 2.72 10.87
CA GLU A 207 -9.01 1.30 10.77
C GLU A 207 -9.21 0.58 12.11
N LYS A 208 -8.79 1.17 13.22
CA LYS A 208 -9.02 0.64 14.57
C LYS A 208 -10.51 0.50 14.87
N LYS A 209 -11.33 1.47 14.47
CA LYS A 209 -12.78 1.40 14.62
C LYS A 209 -13.37 0.26 13.80
N ARG A 210 -12.97 0.11 12.54
CA ARG A 210 -13.39 -1.02 11.69
C ARG A 210 -13.00 -2.36 12.29
N PHE A 211 -11.75 -2.50 12.75
CA PHE A 211 -11.31 -3.71 13.42
C PHE A 211 -12.11 -4.00 14.69
N SER A 212 -12.45 -2.98 15.48
CA SER A 212 -13.30 -3.15 16.66
C SER A 212 -14.69 -3.65 16.27
N GLU A 213 -15.31 -3.07 15.23
CA GLU A 213 -16.63 -3.49 14.74
C GLU A 213 -16.61 -4.92 14.18
N GLU A 214 -15.56 -5.30 13.45
CA GLU A 214 -15.37 -6.67 12.96
C GLU A 214 -15.14 -7.66 14.11
N TRP A 215 -14.35 -7.27 15.11
CA TRP A 215 -14.10 -8.08 16.30
C TRP A 215 -15.38 -8.37 17.09
N ASP A 216 -16.21 -7.34 17.31
CA ASP A 216 -17.48 -7.49 18.00
C ASP A 216 -18.46 -8.40 17.22
N LYS A 217 -18.49 -8.29 15.89
CA LYS A 217 -19.26 -9.21 15.04
C LYS A 217 -18.75 -10.65 15.16
N LEU A 218 -17.45 -10.86 15.04
CA LEU A 218 -16.85 -12.20 15.15
C LEU A 218 -17.14 -12.84 16.50
N LYS A 219 -17.10 -12.05 17.58
CA LYS A 219 -17.48 -12.50 18.91
C LYS A 219 -18.95 -12.90 18.98
N GLY A 220 -19.85 -12.11 18.39
CA GLY A 220 -21.27 -12.45 18.28
C GLY A 220 -21.50 -13.75 17.50
N ASP A 221 -20.85 -13.92 16.35
CA ASP A 221 -20.92 -15.14 15.54
C ASP A 221 -20.40 -16.36 16.32
N GLN A 222 -19.33 -16.19 17.10
CA GLN A 222 -18.79 -17.25 17.95
C GLN A 222 -19.78 -17.66 19.06
N GLU A 223 -20.47 -16.70 19.68
CA GLU A 223 -21.50 -16.99 20.68
C GLU A 223 -22.68 -17.75 20.06
N ILE A 224 -23.15 -17.34 18.87
CA ILE A 224 -24.22 -18.04 18.13
C ILE A 224 -23.80 -19.47 17.81
N LEU A 225 -22.61 -19.68 17.23
CA LEU A 225 -22.12 -21.01 16.88
C LEU A 225 -21.98 -21.92 18.10
N ASN A 226 -21.58 -21.38 19.26
CA ASN A 226 -21.55 -22.15 20.50
C ASN A 226 -22.95 -22.60 20.92
N THR A 227 -23.95 -21.72 20.84
CA THR A 227 -25.34 -22.10 21.17
C THR A 227 -25.92 -23.14 20.20
N GLU A 228 -25.64 -23.02 18.90
CA GLU A 228 -26.04 -24.01 17.90
C GLU A 228 -25.38 -25.36 18.16
N ARG A 229 -24.08 -25.36 18.47
CA ARG A 229 -23.34 -26.57 18.82
C ARG A 229 -23.93 -27.27 20.04
N GLU A 230 -24.25 -26.53 21.09
CA GLU A 230 -24.90 -27.09 22.28
C GLU A 230 -26.28 -27.68 21.98
N SER A 231 -27.07 -27.01 21.14
CA SER A 231 -28.36 -27.51 20.68
C SER A 231 -28.22 -28.83 19.91
N LEU A 232 -27.29 -28.90 18.96
CA LEU A 232 -27.01 -30.10 18.18
C LEU A 232 -26.51 -31.27 19.03
N VAL A 233 -25.72 -31.00 20.07
CA VAL A 233 -25.29 -32.04 21.03
C VAL A 233 -26.51 -32.64 21.75
N LYS A 234 -27.42 -31.80 22.25
CA LYS A 234 -28.65 -32.25 22.92
C LYS A 234 -29.56 -33.03 21.98
N GLU A 235 -29.69 -32.58 20.73
CA GLU A 235 -30.48 -33.29 19.72
C GLU A 235 -29.89 -34.67 19.40
N LYS A 236 -28.57 -34.74 19.23
CA LYS A 236 -27.86 -36.01 19.03
C LYS A 236 -28.06 -36.99 20.19
N GLU A 237 -28.03 -36.50 21.42
CA GLU A 237 -28.29 -37.32 22.61
C GLU A 237 -29.72 -37.87 22.62
N LYS A 238 -30.73 -37.03 22.30
CA LYS A 238 -32.13 -37.47 22.19
C LYS A 238 -32.30 -38.53 21.12
N LEU A 239 -31.76 -38.30 19.91
CA LEU A 239 -31.81 -39.28 18.82
C LEU A 239 -31.12 -40.60 19.20
N SER A 240 -30.01 -40.53 19.95
CA SER A 240 -29.35 -41.75 20.43
C SER A 240 -30.22 -42.53 21.42
N GLN A 241 -30.97 -41.84 22.29
CA GLN A 241 -31.91 -42.50 23.21
C GLN A 241 -33.10 -43.11 22.47
N GLU A 242 -33.67 -42.41 21.51
CA GLU A 242 -34.76 -42.92 20.66
C GLU A 242 -34.32 -44.16 19.87
N ASN A 243 -33.13 -44.13 19.28
CA ASN A 243 -32.59 -45.28 18.56
C ASN A 243 -32.39 -46.50 19.45
N ASN A 244 -31.98 -46.31 20.71
CA ASN A 244 -31.87 -47.41 21.67
C ASN A 244 -33.24 -47.99 22.03
N LYS A 245 -34.24 -47.13 22.29
CA LYS A 245 -35.62 -47.59 22.53
C LYS A 245 -36.18 -48.39 21.34
N LEU A 246 -35.96 -47.91 20.12
CA LEU A 246 -36.41 -48.62 18.92
C LEU A 246 -35.73 -49.99 18.77
N LYS A 247 -34.45 -50.13 19.16
CA LYS A 247 -33.79 -51.44 19.19
C LYS A 247 -34.43 -52.38 20.21
N ASP A 248 -34.71 -51.87 21.41
CA ASP A 248 -35.37 -52.64 22.46
C ASP A 248 -36.77 -53.09 22.00
N ASP A 249 -37.54 -52.21 21.37
CA ASP A 249 -38.87 -52.52 20.82
C ASP A 249 -38.78 -53.58 19.71
N ILE A 250 -37.80 -53.49 18.81
CA ILE A 250 -37.55 -54.49 17.76
C ILE A 250 -37.26 -55.86 18.38
N ASP A 251 -36.42 -55.91 19.42
CA ASP A 251 -36.06 -57.17 20.06
C ASP A 251 -37.22 -57.75 20.88
N ALA A 252 -38.08 -56.91 21.48
CA ALA A 252 -39.32 -57.35 22.09
C ALA A 252 -40.29 -57.95 21.05
N LEU A 253 -40.50 -57.27 19.93
CA LEU A 253 -41.35 -57.75 18.84
C LEU A 253 -40.86 -59.06 18.23
N LYS A 254 -39.54 -59.26 18.10
CA LYS A 254 -38.98 -60.55 17.65
C LYS A 254 -39.34 -61.68 18.61
N LYS A 255 -39.22 -61.47 19.92
CA LYS A 255 -39.59 -62.49 20.93
C LYS A 255 -41.08 -62.80 20.88
N GLU A 256 -41.93 -61.79 20.71
CA GLU A 256 -43.37 -62.02 20.53
C GLU A 256 -43.66 -62.81 19.26
N TRP A 257 -42.99 -62.49 18.15
CA TRP A 257 -43.12 -63.22 16.89
C TRP A 257 -42.70 -64.68 17.01
N ASP A 258 -41.55 -64.96 17.65
CA ASP A 258 -41.07 -66.33 17.91
C ASP A 258 -42.10 -67.12 18.73
N ARG A 259 -42.66 -66.49 19.80
CA ARG A 259 -43.69 -67.11 20.63
C ARG A 259 -44.97 -67.42 19.84
N ILE A 260 -45.41 -66.50 18.98
CA ILE A 260 -46.59 -66.72 18.12
C ILE A 260 -46.34 -67.89 17.16
N GLU A 261 -45.14 -68.00 16.58
CA GLU A 261 -44.83 -69.12 15.68
C GLU A 261 -44.79 -70.47 16.43
N GLU A 262 -44.30 -70.49 17.68
CA GLU A 262 -44.40 -71.66 18.55
C GLU A 262 -45.86 -72.04 18.89
N GLU A 263 -46.70 -71.07 19.27
CA GLU A 263 -48.11 -71.30 19.56
C GLU A 263 -48.85 -71.82 18.31
N LYS A 264 -48.58 -71.26 17.14
CA LYS A 264 -49.11 -71.72 15.86
C LYS A 264 -48.66 -73.15 15.53
N ALA A 265 -47.41 -73.52 15.82
CA ALA A 265 -46.93 -74.89 15.63
C ALA A 265 -47.67 -75.88 16.55
N LYS A 266 -47.89 -75.52 17.83
CA LYS A 266 -48.67 -76.32 18.79
C LYS A 266 -50.11 -76.50 18.32
N LEU A 267 -50.79 -75.42 17.93
CA LEU A 267 -52.16 -75.48 17.41
C LEU A 267 -52.27 -76.36 16.15
N LYS A 268 -51.25 -76.37 15.29
CA LYS A 268 -51.22 -77.26 14.12
C LYS A 268 -51.15 -78.73 14.55
N GLN A 269 -50.32 -79.06 15.54
CA GLN A 269 -50.23 -80.42 16.09
C GLN A 269 -51.53 -80.85 16.75
N GLU A 270 -52.15 -80.00 17.57
CA GLU A 270 -53.45 -80.26 18.19
C GLU A 270 -54.54 -80.51 17.15
N LYS A 271 -54.57 -79.70 16.07
CA LYS A 271 -55.50 -79.90 14.96
C LYS A 271 -55.30 -81.26 14.27
N GLU A 272 -54.06 -81.70 14.07
CA GLU A 272 -53.75 -83.01 13.49
C GLU A 272 -54.21 -84.15 14.41
N ILE A 273 -54.03 -84.03 15.72
CA ILE A 273 -54.51 -85.01 16.72
C ILE A 273 -56.04 -85.09 16.69
N LEU A 274 -56.74 -83.95 16.81
CA LEU A 274 -58.20 -83.90 16.76
C LEU A 274 -58.77 -84.45 15.45
N THR A 275 -58.06 -84.25 14.33
CA THR A 275 -58.46 -84.82 13.04
C THR A 275 -58.40 -86.36 13.08
N LYS A 276 -57.33 -86.94 13.63
CA LYS A 276 -57.21 -88.40 13.80
C LYS A 276 -58.25 -88.96 14.78
N GLU A 277 -58.50 -88.28 15.90
CA GLU A 277 -59.54 -88.68 16.85
C GLU A 277 -60.92 -88.68 16.20
N ARG A 278 -61.24 -87.65 15.41
CA ARG A 278 -62.49 -87.58 14.64
C ARG A 278 -62.62 -88.72 13.63
N GLU A 279 -61.54 -89.06 12.92
CA GLU A 279 -61.51 -90.20 11.99
C GLU A 279 -61.73 -91.53 12.71
N ASN A 280 -61.09 -91.73 13.87
CA ASN A 280 -61.26 -92.92 14.70
C ASN A 280 -62.70 -93.05 15.21
N LEU A 281 -63.27 -92.00 15.79
CA LEU A 281 -64.67 -91.96 16.24
C LEU A 281 -65.64 -92.24 15.09
N SER A 282 -65.39 -91.68 13.90
CA SER A 282 -66.21 -91.95 12.71
C SER A 282 -66.17 -93.43 12.32
N ASN A 283 -65.01 -94.09 12.42
CA ASN A 283 -64.86 -95.51 12.16
C ASN A 283 -65.55 -96.38 13.23
N GLU A 284 -65.43 -96.01 14.51
CA GLU A 284 -66.14 -96.69 15.60
C GLU A 284 -67.66 -96.58 15.46
N PHE A 285 -68.17 -95.39 15.12
CA PHE A 285 -69.59 -95.17 14.85
C PHE A 285 -70.09 -96.07 13.72
N LYS A 286 -69.37 -96.17 12.60
CA LYS A 286 -69.71 -97.09 11.49
C LYS A 286 -69.71 -98.56 11.91
N LYS A 287 -68.78 -98.97 12.77
CA LYS A 287 -68.77 -100.34 13.32
C LYS A 287 -70.00 -100.60 14.18
N LEU A 288 -70.31 -99.69 15.10
CA LEU A 288 -71.47 -99.80 15.98
C LEU A 288 -72.78 -99.81 15.20
N GLU A 289 -72.89 -98.96 14.17
CA GLU A 289 -74.03 -98.96 13.24
C GLU A 289 -74.19 -100.30 12.53
N SER A 290 -73.09 -100.91 12.06
CA SER A 290 -73.12 -102.25 11.46
C SER A 290 -73.52 -103.35 12.45
N GLU A 291 -73.03 -103.28 13.70
CA GLU A 291 -73.41 -104.22 14.76
C GLU A 291 -74.89 -104.08 15.13
N TRP A 292 -75.39 -102.84 15.25
CA TRP A 292 -76.79 -102.55 15.51
C TRP A 292 -77.70 -103.09 14.40
N GLN A 293 -77.34 -102.87 13.13
CA GLN A 293 -78.07 -103.45 11.98
C GLN A 293 -78.12 -104.99 12.06
N LYS A 294 -77.01 -105.64 12.42
CA LYS A 294 -76.99 -107.10 12.61
C LYS A 294 -77.92 -107.54 13.73
N LEU A 295 -77.91 -106.85 14.88
CA LEU A 295 -78.80 -107.15 16.00
C LEU A 295 -80.28 -106.99 15.61
N GLU A 296 -80.64 -105.93 14.90
CA GLU A 296 -82.01 -105.73 14.43
C GLU A 296 -82.45 -106.88 13.49
N THR A 297 -81.59 -107.29 12.54
CA THR A 297 -81.91 -108.43 11.67
C THR A 297 -82.02 -109.77 12.41
N ILE A 298 -81.36 -109.93 13.56
CA ILE A 298 -81.51 -111.13 14.41
C ILE A 298 -82.83 -111.07 15.17
N LYS A 299 -83.16 -109.90 15.73
CA LYS A 299 -84.43 -109.66 16.42
C LYS A 299 -85.63 -109.91 15.50
N ASP A 300 -85.60 -109.37 14.28
CA ASP A 300 -86.63 -109.59 13.25
C ASP A 300 -86.83 -111.08 12.87
N LYS A 301 -85.80 -111.93 13.09
CA LYS A 301 -85.87 -113.37 12.85
C LYS A 301 -86.34 -114.18 14.06
N ALA A 302 -86.36 -113.58 15.25
CA ALA A 302 -86.71 -114.24 16.50
C ALA A 302 -88.17 -113.99 16.93
N GLU A 303 -88.82 -112.97 16.37
CA GLU A 303 -90.27 -112.70 16.45
C GLU A 303 -91.06 -113.51 15.40
#